data_AF-A0A0S7ZNU7-F1
#
_entry.id   AF-A0A0S7ZNU7-F1
#
_cell.length_a   1.000
_cell.length_b   1.000
_cell.length_c   1.000
_cell.angle_alpha   90.00
_cell.angle_beta   90.00
_cell.angle_gamma   90.00
#
_symmetry.space_group_name_H-M   'P 1'
#
loop_
_entity.id
_entity.type
_entity.pdbx_description
1 polymer ?
#
loop_
_entity_poly.entity_id
_entity_poly.type
_entity_poly.pdbx_seq_one_letter_code
_entity_poly.pdbx_strand_id
1 'polypeptide(L)'
;MWDAEMSKGEKARKGVLSELSKLMGYRSSVISKFALDPQLARIASVAYAIDDRPVQSIVGGDNEYDLLLVLWDLIARARYLVGWKIVNFDLRVVFGRSIQQMIRPTRRIDMRKYKNPDVIDLKVAIWGNDVGVKGLKQTAMHFGIDIPAGADVDGSQVALMSTEELLAYNESDVEITRELHLMAAGMYGLVPVRYEDEIPF
;
A
#
# COMPACT_ATOMS: atom_id res chain seq x y z
N MET A 1 -38.71 -22.18 39.29
CA MET A 1 -37.86 -21.03 39.69
C MET A 1 -36.50 -21.10 39.00
N TRP A 2 -35.84 -22.27 38.98
CA TRP A 2 -34.59 -22.53 38.23
C TRP A 2 -34.64 -22.26 36.71
N ASP A 3 -35.69 -22.68 36.01
CA ASP A 3 -35.76 -22.51 34.53
C ASP A 3 -35.88 -21.05 34.08
N ALA A 4 -36.49 -20.21 34.92
CA ALA A 4 -36.64 -18.78 34.65
C ALA A 4 -35.32 -18.01 34.80
N GLU A 5 -34.48 -18.41 35.76
CA GLU A 5 -33.14 -17.82 35.95
C GLU A 5 -32.18 -18.24 34.84
N MET A 6 -32.21 -19.50 34.40
CA MET A 6 -31.42 -20.00 33.26
C MET A 6 -31.78 -19.27 31.95
N SER A 7 -33.06 -19.13 31.64
CA SER A 7 -33.56 -18.41 30.46
C SER A 7 -33.15 -16.93 30.43
N LYS A 8 -33.13 -16.28 31.60
CA LYS A 8 -32.72 -14.88 31.75
C LYS A 8 -31.22 -14.70 31.53
N GLY A 9 -30.41 -15.64 32.03
CA GLY A 9 -28.97 -15.68 31.78
C GLY A 9 -28.60 -15.92 30.31
N GLU A 10 -29.36 -16.77 29.61
CA GLU A 10 -29.16 -17.05 28.18
C GLU A 10 -29.48 -15.84 27.28
N LYS A 11 -30.57 -15.14 27.58
CA LYS A 11 -30.91 -13.87 26.89
C LYS A 11 -29.87 -12.78 27.15
N ALA A 12 -29.40 -12.65 28.39
CA ALA A 12 -28.36 -11.68 28.73
C ALA A 12 -27.04 -11.97 27.97
N ARG A 13 -26.61 -13.24 27.89
CA ARG A 13 -25.43 -13.65 27.12
C ARG A 13 -25.60 -13.37 25.62
N LYS A 14 -26.76 -13.68 25.03
CA LYS A 14 -27.05 -13.34 23.61
C LYS A 14 -27.02 -11.83 23.35
N GLY A 15 -27.52 -11.02 24.29
CA GLY A 15 -27.46 -9.57 24.22
C GLY A 15 -26.01 -9.05 24.19
N VAL A 16 -25.19 -9.49 25.14
CA VAL A 16 -23.76 -9.10 25.22
C VAL A 16 -22.98 -9.51 23.96
N LEU A 17 -23.20 -10.71 23.43
CA LEU A 17 -22.54 -11.16 22.20
C LEU A 17 -22.95 -10.34 20.96
N SER A 18 -24.22 -9.94 20.88
CA SER A 18 -24.72 -9.06 19.82
C SER A 18 -24.10 -7.65 19.91
N GLU A 19 -24.00 -7.09 21.12
CA GLU A 19 -23.36 -5.81 21.38
C GLU A 19 -21.87 -5.84 21.01
N LEU A 20 -21.15 -6.89 21.42
CA LEU A 20 -19.74 -7.11 21.10
C LEU A 20 -19.52 -7.22 19.59
N SER A 21 -20.36 -7.99 18.89
CA SER A 21 -20.29 -8.11 17.43
C SER A 21 -20.49 -6.76 16.73
N LYS A 22 -21.46 -5.95 17.17
CA LYS A 22 -21.66 -4.58 16.64
C LYS A 22 -20.46 -3.68 16.90
N LEU A 23 -19.90 -3.73 18.10
CA LEU A 23 -18.74 -2.91 18.47
C LEU A 23 -17.49 -3.32 17.66
N MET A 24 -17.29 -4.62 17.46
CA MET A 24 -16.21 -5.16 16.63
C MET A 24 -16.39 -4.77 15.16
N GLY A 25 -17.60 -4.90 14.61
CA GLY A 25 -17.91 -4.46 13.24
C GLY A 25 -17.68 -2.96 13.05
N TYR A 26 -18.11 -2.14 14.01
CA TYR A 26 -17.86 -0.70 14.00
C TYR A 26 -16.37 -0.38 14.02
N ARG A 27 -15.59 -0.98 14.95
CA ARG A 27 -14.13 -0.79 15.02
C ARG A 27 -13.44 -1.19 13.72
N SER A 28 -13.78 -2.34 13.15
CA SER A 28 -13.22 -2.78 11.85
C SER A 28 -13.50 -1.76 10.76
N SER A 29 -14.74 -1.24 10.67
CA SER A 29 -15.10 -0.25 9.65
C SER A 29 -14.36 1.08 9.77
N VAL A 30 -14.03 1.50 11.00
CA VAL A 30 -13.25 2.72 11.26
C VAL A 30 -11.79 2.49 10.88
N ILE A 31 -11.20 1.35 11.29
CA ILE A 31 -9.81 1.00 10.96
C ILE A 31 -9.61 0.95 9.45
N SER A 32 -10.50 0.28 8.70
CA SER A 32 -10.41 0.20 7.25
C SER A 32 -10.51 1.58 6.57
N LYS A 33 -11.33 2.49 7.09
CA LYS A 33 -11.40 3.87 6.56
C LYS A 33 -10.13 4.65 6.84
N PHE A 34 -9.56 4.51 8.02
CA PHE A 34 -8.32 5.20 8.39
C PHE A 34 -7.12 4.65 7.62
N ALA A 35 -7.07 3.34 7.36
CA ALA A 35 -6.03 2.71 6.55
C ALA A 35 -5.99 3.28 5.11
N LEU A 36 -7.13 3.75 4.59
CA LEU A 36 -7.23 4.33 3.25
C LEU A 36 -7.13 5.87 3.22
N ASP A 37 -7.00 6.51 4.38
CA ASP A 37 -6.78 7.95 4.49
C ASP A 37 -5.28 8.25 4.69
N PRO A 38 -4.61 8.92 3.75
CA PRO A 38 -3.18 9.19 3.86
C PRO A 38 -2.74 9.96 5.11
N GLN A 39 -3.64 10.71 5.75
CA GLN A 39 -3.32 11.48 6.95
C GLN A 39 -3.48 10.67 8.24
N LEU A 40 -4.30 9.62 8.20
CA LEU A 40 -4.67 8.81 9.38
C LEU A 40 -4.05 7.41 9.36
N ALA A 41 -3.61 6.94 8.20
CA ALA A 41 -2.94 5.65 8.05
C ALA A 41 -1.67 5.56 8.89
N ARG A 42 -1.26 4.33 9.21
CA ARG A 42 0.08 3.99 9.70
C ARG A 42 0.72 3.03 8.72
N ILE A 43 2.04 3.09 8.59
CA ILE A 43 2.78 2.19 7.73
C ILE A 43 3.06 0.90 8.50
N ALA A 44 2.36 -0.18 8.13
CA ALA A 44 2.54 -1.50 8.74
C ALA A 44 3.73 -2.26 8.14
N SER A 45 3.96 -2.07 6.84
CA SER A 45 5.07 -2.64 6.09
C SER A 45 5.29 -1.85 4.80
N VAL A 46 6.45 -2.06 4.18
CA VAL A 46 6.80 -1.54 2.86
C VAL A 46 7.37 -2.69 2.05
N ALA A 47 6.89 -2.88 0.83
CA ALA A 47 7.60 -3.68 -0.17
C ALA A 47 8.15 -2.75 -1.25
N TYR A 48 9.29 -3.12 -1.81
CA TYR A 48 9.95 -2.36 -2.86
C TYR A 48 10.85 -3.25 -3.70
N ALA A 49 11.24 -2.72 -4.85
CA ALA A 49 12.23 -3.33 -5.71
C ALA A 49 13.05 -2.20 -6.34
N ILE A 50 14.34 -2.46 -6.57
CA ILE A 50 15.23 -1.48 -7.20
C ILE A 50 15.82 -2.12 -8.45
N ASP A 51 15.52 -1.51 -9.60
CA ASP A 51 15.87 -2.02 -10.92
C ASP A 51 15.38 -3.47 -11.06
N ASP A 52 16.22 -4.40 -11.50
CA ASP A 52 15.89 -5.82 -11.69
C ASP A 52 16.12 -6.69 -10.45
N ARG A 53 16.46 -6.10 -9.29
CA ARG A 53 16.69 -6.89 -8.08
C ARG A 53 15.40 -7.52 -7.55
N PRO A 54 15.46 -8.67 -6.87
CA PRO A 54 14.26 -9.28 -6.27
C PRO A 54 13.50 -8.29 -5.38
N VAL A 55 12.18 -8.44 -5.33
CA VAL A 55 11.33 -7.67 -4.41
C VAL A 55 11.76 -7.96 -2.98
N GLN A 56 11.81 -6.91 -2.17
CA GLN A 56 12.11 -6.97 -0.75
C GLN A 56 10.97 -6.33 0.03
N SER A 57 10.71 -6.84 1.22
CA SER A 57 9.72 -6.28 2.12
C SER A 57 10.29 -6.08 3.53
N ILE A 58 9.80 -5.04 4.19
CA ILE A 58 10.20 -4.64 5.54
C ILE A 58 8.92 -4.44 6.35
N VAL A 59 8.84 -5.12 7.50
CA VAL A 59 7.76 -4.94 8.47
C VAL A 59 8.13 -3.76 9.38
N GLY A 60 7.19 -2.83 9.60
CA GLY A 60 7.40 -1.71 10.51
C GLY A 60 7.39 -2.12 11.99
N GLY A 61 6.69 -3.21 12.31
CA GLY A 61 6.52 -3.70 13.68
C GLY A 61 6.00 -2.60 14.59
N ASP A 62 6.56 -2.51 15.80
CA ASP A 62 6.25 -1.42 16.75
C ASP A 62 7.01 -0.12 16.44
N ASN A 63 7.98 -0.13 15.52
CA ASN A 63 8.86 1.00 15.25
C ASN A 63 8.77 1.54 13.81
N GLU A 64 7.64 2.21 13.52
CA GLU A 64 7.40 2.92 12.25
C GLU A 64 8.47 4.00 11.96
N TYR A 65 9.16 4.53 12.98
CA TYR A 65 10.21 5.54 12.82
C TYR A 65 11.39 4.99 12.03
N ASP A 66 11.92 3.83 12.43
CA ASP A 66 13.05 3.20 11.75
C ASP A 66 12.69 2.82 10.31
N LEU A 67 11.45 2.33 10.10
CA LEU A 67 10.94 2.03 8.77
C LEU A 67 10.95 3.28 7.86
N LEU A 68 10.51 4.43 8.39
CA LEU A 68 10.53 5.69 7.63
C LEU A 68 11.95 6.16 7.31
N LEU A 69 12.91 5.97 8.22
CA LEU A 69 14.32 6.31 7.94
C LEU A 69 14.88 5.45 6.80
N VAL A 70 14.63 4.14 6.83
CA VAL A 70 15.03 3.23 5.75
C VAL A 70 14.35 3.62 4.44
N LEU A 71 13.04 3.92 4.47
CA LEU A 71 12.30 4.33 3.29
C LEU A 71 12.85 5.64 2.68
N TRP A 72 13.20 6.62 3.50
CA TRP A 72 13.83 7.84 3.01
C TRP A 72 15.21 7.59 2.42
N ASP A 73 16.02 6.71 3.00
CA ASP A 73 17.30 6.30 2.41
C ASP A 73 17.11 5.65 1.03
N LEU A 74 16.14 4.74 0.89
CA LEU A 74 15.78 4.13 -0.40
C LEU A 74 15.34 5.19 -1.44
N ILE A 75 14.44 6.10 -1.04
CA ILE A 75 13.93 7.19 -1.89
C ILE A 75 15.05 8.11 -2.37
N ALA A 76 16.06 8.36 -1.54
CA ALA A 76 17.20 9.21 -1.88
C ALA A 76 18.14 8.58 -2.92
N ARG A 77 18.24 7.25 -2.93
CA ARG A 77 19.10 6.49 -3.86
C ARG A 77 18.43 6.26 -5.22
N ALA A 78 17.11 6.19 -5.25
CA ALA A 78 16.37 5.96 -6.49
C ALA A 78 16.33 7.24 -7.36
N ARG A 79 16.62 7.13 -8.67
CA ARG A 79 16.39 8.24 -9.60
C ARG A 79 14.90 8.46 -9.82
N TYR A 80 14.16 7.39 -10.12
CA TYR A 80 12.72 7.40 -10.36
C TYR A 80 12.00 6.64 -9.24
N LEU A 81 10.85 7.17 -8.80
CA LEU A 81 9.93 6.47 -7.92
C LEU A 81 8.73 6.02 -8.75
N VAL A 82 8.49 4.72 -8.82
CA VAL A 82 7.40 4.15 -9.60
C VAL A 82 6.41 3.49 -8.64
N GLY A 83 5.13 3.74 -8.83
CA GLY A 83 4.10 3.06 -8.03
C GLY A 83 2.68 3.27 -8.53
N TRP A 84 1.77 2.49 -7.99
CA TRP A 84 0.34 2.59 -8.29
C TRP A 84 -0.34 3.61 -7.37
N LYS A 85 -0.82 4.74 -7.90
CA LYS A 85 -1.41 5.82 -7.09
C LYS A 85 -0.41 6.45 -6.09
N ILE A 86 0.90 6.30 -6.36
CA ILE A 86 2.01 6.70 -5.47
C ILE A 86 1.94 8.18 -5.05
N VAL A 87 1.47 9.08 -5.92
CA VAL A 87 1.36 10.52 -5.62
C VAL A 87 0.19 10.81 -4.69
N ASN A 88 -0.92 10.11 -4.85
CA ASN A 88 -2.17 10.38 -4.15
C ASN A 88 -2.39 9.52 -2.91
N PHE A 89 -1.52 8.54 -2.65
CA PHE A 89 -1.59 7.71 -1.48
C PHE A 89 -0.22 7.58 -0.79
N ASP A 90 0.69 6.79 -1.33
CA ASP A 90 1.94 6.38 -0.67
C ASP A 90 2.78 7.58 -0.22
N LEU A 91 3.11 8.51 -1.13
CA LEU A 91 3.93 9.69 -0.77
C LEU A 91 3.20 10.60 0.22
N ARG A 92 1.87 10.66 0.19
CA ARG A 92 1.10 11.43 1.17
C ARG A 92 1.15 10.79 2.55
N VAL A 93 1.07 9.46 2.63
CA VAL A 93 1.26 8.70 3.87
C VAL A 93 2.67 8.95 4.40
N VAL A 94 3.70 8.70 3.59
CA VAL A 94 5.11 8.88 3.98
C VAL A 94 5.36 10.30 4.50
N PHE A 95 4.84 11.32 3.82
CA PHE A 95 5.03 12.71 4.26
C PHE A 95 4.28 13.01 5.54
N GLY A 96 3.01 12.60 5.63
CA GLY A 96 2.20 12.78 6.84
C GLY A 96 2.84 12.15 8.07
N ARG A 97 3.29 10.90 7.95
CA ARG A 97 3.97 10.18 9.02
C ARG A 97 5.33 10.78 9.36
N SER A 98 6.10 11.20 8.36
CA SER A 98 7.39 11.88 8.58
C SER A 98 7.21 13.20 9.34
N ILE A 99 6.19 13.99 9.00
CA ILE A 99 5.86 15.23 9.73
C ILE A 99 5.51 14.92 11.18
N GLN A 100 4.62 13.95 11.42
CA GLN A 100 4.18 13.59 12.76
C GLN A 100 5.33 13.07 13.64
N GLN A 101 6.30 12.40 13.03
CA GLN A 101 7.48 11.86 13.72
C GLN A 101 8.71 12.78 13.65
N MET A 102 8.55 14.00 13.12
CA MET A 102 9.62 15.00 12.97
C MET A 102 10.83 14.52 12.14
N ILE A 103 10.64 13.52 11.27
CA ILE A 103 11.66 13.03 10.34
C ILE A 103 11.80 14.02 9.18
N ARG A 104 13.05 14.34 8.82
CA ARG A 104 13.34 15.19 7.67
C ARG A 104 13.56 14.34 6.42
N PRO A 105 12.98 14.72 5.27
CA PRO A 105 13.19 14.00 4.03
C PRO A 105 14.65 14.11 3.58
N THR A 106 15.23 12.99 3.16
CA THR A 106 16.57 12.91 2.56
C THR A 106 16.59 13.36 1.10
N ARG A 107 15.42 13.38 0.45
CA ARG A 107 15.22 13.87 -0.92
C ARG A 107 14.00 14.77 -0.99
N ARG A 108 14.14 15.90 -1.68
CA ARG A 108 13.00 16.75 -2.04
C ARG A 108 12.24 16.12 -3.20
N ILE A 109 10.94 15.90 -3.00
CA ILE A 109 10.00 15.47 -4.05
C ILE A 109 8.97 16.60 -4.22
N ASP A 110 8.82 17.09 -5.45
CA ASP A 110 7.84 18.13 -5.77
C ASP A 110 6.46 17.51 -5.97
N MET A 111 5.51 17.74 -5.04
CA MET A 111 4.16 17.19 -5.13
C MET A 111 3.20 18.05 -5.96
N ARG A 112 3.66 19.14 -6.58
CA ARG A 112 2.80 19.98 -7.43
C ARG A 112 2.42 19.21 -8.69
N LYS A 113 1.17 19.37 -9.12
CA LYS A 113 0.62 18.71 -10.31
C LYS A 113 1.52 18.96 -11.52
N TYR A 114 1.92 17.89 -12.21
CA TYR A 114 2.78 17.93 -13.40
C TYR A 114 4.20 18.47 -13.19
N LYS A 115 4.68 18.56 -11.94
CA LYS A 115 6.02 19.07 -11.61
C LYS A 115 6.92 18.01 -10.95
N ASN A 116 6.56 16.74 -11.08
CA ASN A 116 7.26 15.58 -10.52
C ASN A 116 7.83 14.66 -11.61
N PRO A 117 8.87 15.08 -12.37
CA PRO A 117 9.43 14.25 -13.44
C PRO A 117 10.06 12.94 -12.93
N ASP A 118 10.39 12.90 -11.64
CA ASP A 118 11.03 11.74 -11.01
C ASP A 118 10.04 10.78 -10.35
N VAL A 119 8.73 11.07 -10.40
CA VAL A 119 7.70 10.21 -9.80
C VAL A 119 6.71 9.79 -10.87
N ILE A 120 6.67 8.49 -11.10
CA ILE A 120 5.82 7.84 -12.07
C ILE A 120 4.64 7.19 -11.34
N ASP A 121 3.47 7.83 -11.46
CA ASP A 121 2.21 7.27 -10.99
C ASP A 121 1.58 6.45 -12.12
N LEU A 122 1.73 5.13 -12.06
CA LEU A 122 1.26 4.22 -13.12
C LEU A 122 -0.26 4.27 -13.29
N LYS A 123 -1.01 4.52 -12.21
CA LYS A 123 -2.47 4.66 -12.31
C LYS A 123 -2.81 5.85 -13.21
N VAL A 124 -2.16 6.99 -12.98
CA VAL A 124 -2.40 8.22 -13.77
C VAL A 124 -1.85 8.06 -15.19
N ALA A 125 -0.70 7.41 -15.37
CA ALA A 125 -0.12 7.19 -16.70
C ALA A 125 -1.03 6.32 -17.58
N ILE A 126 -1.57 5.22 -17.03
CA ILE A 126 -2.36 4.24 -17.78
C ILE A 126 -3.82 4.69 -17.94
N TRP A 127 -4.45 5.17 -16.86
CA TRP A 127 -5.89 5.46 -16.84
C TRP A 127 -6.23 6.95 -16.85
N GLY A 128 -5.25 7.84 -16.72
CA GLY A 128 -5.53 9.27 -16.55
C GLY A 128 -6.10 9.63 -15.17
N ASN A 129 -6.46 10.91 -14.97
CA ASN A 129 -6.90 11.42 -13.67
C ASN A 129 -8.40 11.18 -13.38
N ASP A 130 -9.24 11.05 -14.41
CA ASP A 130 -10.71 11.13 -14.30
C ASP A 130 -11.43 9.81 -14.60
N VAL A 131 -10.69 8.73 -14.87
CA VAL A 131 -11.28 7.41 -15.11
C VAL A 131 -11.48 6.72 -13.76
N GLY A 132 -12.60 6.00 -13.62
CA GLY A 132 -13.09 5.43 -12.36
C GLY A 132 -12.07 4.60 -11.58
N VAL A 133 -12.44 4.17 -10.37
CA VAL A 133 -11.55 3.45 -9.45
C VAL A 133 -11.16 2.08 -10.01
N LYS A 134 -10.11 2.03 -10.85
CA LYS A 134 -9.43 0.80 -11.24
C LYS A 134 -8.34 0.50 -10.21
N GLY A 135 -8.47 -0.64 -9.56
CA GLY A 135 -7.44 -1.16 -8.66
C GLY A 135 -6.23 -1.68 -9.44
N LEU A 136 -5.11 -1.87 -8.76
CA LEU A 136 -3.90 -2.45 -9.34
C LEU A 136 -4.17 -3.86 -9.89
N LYS A 137 -4.76 -4.73 -9.07
CA LYS A 137 -5.06 -6.13 -9.44
C LYS A 137 -6.07 -6.25 -10.58
N GLN A 138 -7.11 -5.39 -10.59
CA GLN A 138 -8.04 -5.32 -11.72
C GLN A 138 -7.34 -4.87 -13.02
N THR A 139 -6.36 -3.97 -12.92
CA THR A 139 -5.55 -3.55 -14.05
C THR A 139 -4.64 -4.68 -14.51
N ALA A 140 -4.00 -5.41 -13.58
CA ALA A 140 -3.19 -6.59 -13.89
C ALA A 140 -3.99 -7.63 -14.68
N MET A 141 -5.18 -8.01 -14.19
CA MET A 141 -6.09 -8.92 -14.90
C MET A 141 -6.48 -8.41 -16.29
N HIS A 142 -6.70 -7.09 -16.44
CA HIS A 142 -7.03 -6.50 -17.73
C HIS A 142 -5.91 -6.65 -18.77
N PHE A 143 -4.65 -6.61 -18.33
CA PHE A 143 -3.48 -6.77 -19.18
C PHE A 143 -2.95 -8.22 -19.23
N GLY A 144 -3.61 -9.17 -18.58
CA GLY A 144 -3.17 -10.57 -18.54
C GLY A 144 -1.91 -10.81 -17.71
N ILE A 145 -1.63 -9.94 -16.74
CA ILE A 145 -0.52 -10.07 -15.79
C ILE A 145 -0.94 -11.00 -14.64
N ASP A 146 -0.06 -11.94 -14.30
CA ASP A 146 -0.28 -12.86 -13.18
C ASP A 146 -0.29 -12.11 -11.84
N ILE A 147 -1.12 -12.57 -10.91
CA ILE A 147 -1.22 -12.00 -9.55
C ILE A 147 -0.65 -13.02 -8.56
N PRO A 148 0.60 -12.84 -8.09
CA PRO A 148 1.25 -13.80 -7.19
C PRO A 148 0.49 -14.07 -5.89
N ALA A 149 -0.12 -13.04 -5.30
CA ALA A 149 -0.87 -13.16 -4.05
C ALA A 149 -2.06 -12.19 -3.94
N GLY A 150 -3.11 -12.63 -3.25
CA GLY A 150 -4.24 -11.79 -2.86
C GLY A 150 -5.10 -11.29 -4.03
N ALA A 151 -5.31 -12.09 -5.08
CA ALA A 151 -6.12 -11.71 -6.24
C ALA A 151 -7.52 -11.19 -5.86
N ASP A 152 -8.13 -11.76 -4.81
CA ASP A 152 -9.47 -11.41 -4.32
C ASP A 152 -9.45 -10.48 -3.09
N VAL A 153 -8.28 -9.95 -2.75
CA VAL A 153 -8.07 -9.13 -1.55
C VAL A 153 -8.20 -7.66 -1.89
N ASP A 154 -9.03 -6.94 -1.12
CA ASP A 154 -9.16 -5.49 -1.19
C ASP A 154 -8.27 -4.80 -0.14
N GLY A 155 -7.78 -3.60 -0.46
CA GLY A 155 -6.92 -2.81 0.44
C GLY A 155 -7.53 -2.52 1.81
N SER A 156 -8.87 -2.52 1.94
CA SER A 156 -9.56 -2.37 3.22
C SER A 156 -9.37 -3.55 4.19
N GLN A 157 -8.92 -4.70 3.69
CA GLN A 157 -8.70 -5.94 4.45
C GLN A 157 -7.28 -6.06 5.01
N VAL A 158 -6.35 -5.20 4.57
CA VAL A 158 -4.93 -5.22 4.95
C VAL A 158 -4.73 -5.17 6.47
N ALA A 159 -5.56 -4.41 7.18
CA ALA A 159 -5.48 -4.29 8.63
C ALA A 159 -5.85 -5.57 9.41
N LEU A 160 -6.40 -6.58 8.73
CA LEU A 160 -6.81 -7.86 9.32
C LEU A 160 -5.85 -9.00 8.99
N MET A 161 -4.83 -8.76 8.17
CA MET A 161 -3.87 -9.77 7.74
C MET A 161 -2.88 -10.11 8.84
N SER A 162 -2.42 -11.36 8.85
CA SER A 162 -1.17 -11.72 9.51
C SER A 162 0.01 -10.99 8.87
N THR A 163 1.15 -10.95 9.56
CA THR A 163 2.36 -10.33 9.01
C THR A 163 2.81 -11.03 7.73
N GLU A 164 2.76 -12.35 7.67
CA GLU A 164 3.14 -13.14 6.51
C GLU A 164 2.24 -12.86 5.30
N GLU A 165 0.92 -12.79 5.51
CA GLU A 165 -0.04 -12.44 4.45
C GLU A 165 0.16 -11.01 3.95
N LEU A 166 0.41 -10.08 4.87
CA LEU A 166 0.67 -8.68 4.55
C LEU A 166 1.93 -8.52 3.68
N LEU A 167 3.00 -9.23 4.01
CA LEU A 167 4.23 -9.21 3.23
C LEU A 167 4.02 -9.78 1.84
N ALA A 168 3.43 -10.98 1.74
CA ALA A 168 3.14 -11.61 0.44
C ALA A 168 2.22 -10.76 -0.43
N TYR A 169 1.21 -10.12 0.17
CA TYR A 169 0.32 -9.19 -0.52
C TYR A 169 1.09 -7.98 -1.08
N ASN A 170 1.93 -7.34 -0.27
CA ASN A 170 2.70 -6.17 -0.70
C ASN A 170 3.74 -6.53 -1.76
N GLU A 171 4.42 -7.66 -1.62
CA GLU A 171 5.39 -8.13 -2.61
C GLU A 171 4.71 -8.41 -3.95
N SER A 172 3.54 -9.03 -3.94
CA SER A 172 2.71 -9.21 -5.14
C SER A 172 2.33 -7.87 -5.79
N ASP A 173 1.97 -6.85 -5.01
CA ASP A 173 1.64 -5.53 -5.55
C ASP A 173 2.86 -4.85 -6.21
N VAL A 174 4.07 -5.07 -5.67
CA VAL A 174 5.31 -4.58 -6.27
C VAL A 174 5.65 -5.30 -7.57
N GLU A 175 5.52 -6.63 -7.64
CA GLU A 175 5.78 -7.37 -8.88
C GLU A 175 4.82 -6.94 -10.00
N ILE A 176 3.52 -6.80 -9.70
CA ILE A 176 2.54 -6.29 -10.66
C ILE A 176 2.90 -4.88 -11.11
N THR A 177 3.30 -4.00 -10.18
CA THR A 177 3.69 -2.63 -10.49
C THR A 177 4.90 -2.59 -11.42
N ARG A 178 5.91 -3.43 -11.16
CA ARG A 178 7.08 -3.58 -12.00
C ARG A 178 6.70 -4.07 -13.39
N GLU A 179 5.89 -5.12 -13.49
CA GLU A 179 5.50 -5.71 -14.77
C GLU A 179 4.70 -4.71 -15.61
N LEU A 180 3.76 -3.98 -14.99
CA LEU A 180 3.05 -2.88 -15.65
C LEU A 180 4.01 -1.77 -16.13
N HIS A 181 5.00 -1.40 -15.31
CA HIS A 181 5.98 -0.39 -15.70
C HIS A 181 6.80 -0.85 -16.92
N LEU A 182 7.27 -2.09 -16.92
CA LEU A 182 8.02 -2.69 -18.03
C LEU A 182 7.18 -2.79 -19.29
N MET A 183 5.95 -3.29 -19.18
CA MET A 183 5.02 -3.42 -20.30
C MET A 183 4.71 -2.06 -20.95
N ALA A 184 4.53 -1.02 -20.14
CA ALA A 184 4.22 0.31 -20.61
C ALA A 184 5.47 1.18 -20.89
N ALA A 185 6.68 0.63 -20.74
CA ALA A 185 7.93 1.36 -20.95
C ALA A 185 8.04 1.86 -22.40
N GLY A 186 8.43 3.12 -22.59
CA GLY A 186 8.41 3.77 -23.89
C GLY A 186 7.02 4.21 -24.37
N MET A 187 5.95 3.87 -23.65
CA MET A 187 4.60 4.41 -23.81
C MET A 187 4.28 5.35 -22.63
N TYR A 188 3.29 6.23 -22.79
CA TYR A 188 2.82 7.14 -21.73
C TYR A 188 3.90 8.02 -21.06
N GLY A 189 5.04 8.25 -21.73
CA GLY A 189 6.18 9.00 -21.17
C GLY A 189 6.96 8.23 -20.11
N LEU A 190 6.75 6.91 -19.98
CA LEU A 190 7.48 6.04 -19.08
C LEU A 190 8.88 5.78 -19.62
N VAL A 191 9.88 5.90 -18.74
CA VAL A 191 11.29 5.74 -19.09
C VAL A 191 11.50 4.31 -19.59
N PRO A 192 12.07 4.11 -20.79
CA PRO A 192 12.50 2.79 -21.23
C PRO A 192 13.51 2.25 -20.21
N VAL A 193 13.27 1.04 -19.69
CA VAL A 193 14.31 0.35 -18.91
C VAL A 193 15.45 0.07 -19.88
N ARG A 194 16.51 0.86 -19.79
CA ARG A 194 17.79 0.49 -20.37
C ARG A 194 18.40 -0.48 -19.38
N TYR A 195 18.34 -1.77 -19.71
CA TYR A 195 19.34 -2.70 -19.21
C TYR A 195 20.67 -2.13 -19.70
N GLU A 196 21.40 -1.45 -18.82
CA GLU A 196 22.77 -1.09 -19.13
C GLU A 196 23.53 -2.41 -19.23
N ASP A 197 23.78 -2.84 -20.46
CA ASP A 197 24.95 -3.68 -20.76
C ASP A 197 26.14 -2.99 -20.08
N GLU A 198 26.67 -3.65 -19.05
CA GLU A 198 28.01 -3.47 -18.48
C GLU A 198 28.49 -2.01 -18.37
N ILE A 199 28.39 -1.42 -17.18
CA ILE A 199 29.32 -0.35 -16.79
C ILE A 199 30.67 -1.03 -16.49
N PRO A 200 31.73 -0.86 -17.29
CA PRO A 200 33.06 -1.21 -16.83
C PRO A 200 33.52 -0.14 -15.84
N PHE A 201 34.03 -0.59 -14.69
CA PHE A 201 34.69 0.23 -13.67
C PHE A 201 35.78 1.14 -14.25
#